data_AF-A0A0S9M1M5-F1
#
_entry.id   AF-A0A0S9M1M5-F1
#
_cell.length_a   1.000
_cell.length_b   1.000
_cell.length_c   1.000
_cell.angle_alpha   90.00
_cell.angle_beta   90.00
_cell.angle_gamma   90.00
#
_symmetry.space_group_name_H-M   'P 1'
#
loop_
_entity.id
_entity.type
_entity.pdbx_description
1 polymer ?
#
loop_
_entity_poly.entity_id
_entity_poly.type
_entity_poly.pdbx_seq_one_letter_code
_entity_poly.pdbx_strand_id
1 'polypeptide(L)'
;METTLEPSLDVKEFRRALSLFPTGVAVLTTVSEQGVPVGLTCNSFSSVSLDPPLVSWGLRKESRAAPAFRNGKGFAINILSGPQQGLSGRFASSSIADKFNGVAWEAGLNGMPVLSHCAATFECTTFAVHDAGDHWLFLGQVQRFEHEISHHPLVFCKGAYMLLSKALLESSQQSPERVAEVVEARRLIHGALLELACRNATEEDFKALDAKLLEMERFAEAGAPQPRVEAGVEFFRLIGVATHNEIVATLANSLADVMRQNLTDAAASPPRSGLVPLRREILKHLQLRDRAAAEEALGRYLALLVEPNIQPTQIPASPLAA
;
A
#
# COMPACT_ATOMS: atom_id res chain seq x y z
N MET A 1 -52.26 6.95 23.03
CA MET A 1 -51.09 7.49 22.30
C MET A 1 -49.97 6.48 22.46
N GLU A 2 -49.81 5.63 21.46
CA GLU A 2 -48.66 4.72 21.38
C GLU A 2 -47.39 5.54 21.20
N THR A 3 -46.52 5.48 22.19
CA THR A 3 -45.14 5.94 22.08
C THR A 3 -44.43 4.93 21.19
N THR A 4 -44.36 5.20 19.88
CA THR A 4 -43.48 4.47 18.97
C THR A 4 -42.05 4.65 19.47
N LEU A 5 -41.51 3.62 20.13
CA LEU A 5 -40.10 3.50 20.44
C LEU A 5 -39.35 3.56 19.10
N GLU A 6 -38.72 4.70 18.79
CA GLU A 6 -37.79 4.74 17.67
C GLU A 6 -36.72 3.67 17.90
N PRO A 7 -36.44 2.81 16.91
CA PRO A 7 -35.42 1.79 17.06
C PRO A 7 -34.09 2.49 17.32
N SER A 8 -33.53 2.30 18.51
CA SER A 8 -32.24 2.86 18.88
C SER A 8 -31.19 2.34 17.88
N LEU A 9 -30.62 3.24 17.09
CA LEU A 9 -29.55 2.94 16.15
C LEU A 9 -28.38 2.26 16.87
N ASP A 10 -28.02 1.05 16.45
CA ASP A 10 -26.82 0.38 16.97
C ASP A 10 -25.57 1.12 16.48
N VAL A 11 -24.88 1.79 17.41
CA VAL A 11 -23.67 2.58 17.16
C VAL A 11 -22.55 1.75 16.51
N LYS A 12 -22.46 0.45 16.83
CA LYS A 12 -21.44 -0.43 16.24
C LYS A 12 -21.73 -0.71 14.78
N GLU A 13 -22.97 -1.06 14.45
CA GLU A 13 -23.40 -1.28 13.07
C GLU A 13 -23.37 0.02 12.26
N PHE A 14 -23.74 1.15 12.84
CA PHE A 14 -23.59 2.46 12.20
C PHE A 14 -22.11 2.76 11.85
N ARG A 15 -21.18 2.55 12.80
CA ARG A 15 -19.74 2.72 12.54
C ARG A 15 -19.25 1.75 11.47
N ARG A 16 -19.73 0.51 11.46
CA ARG A 16 -19.41 -0.47 10.43
C ARG A 16 -19.90 -0.02 9.07
N ALA A 17 -21.13 0.49 8.96
CA ALA A 17 -21.68 1.03 7.73
C ALA A 17 -20.85 2.21 7.20
N LEU A 18 -20.49 3.17 8.06
CA LEU A 18 -19.61 4.29 7.69
C LEU A 18 -18.25 3.83 7.17
N SER A 19 -17.70 2.76 7.74
CA SER A 19 -16.40 2.22 7.33
C SER A 19 -16.37 1.62 5.91
N LEU A 20 -17.54 1.43 5.28
CA LEU A 20 -17.65 0.93 3.90
C LEU A 20 -17.25 1.98 2.85
N PHE A 21 -17.24 3.27 3.21
CA PHE A 21 -16.77 4.33 2.34
C PHE A 21 -15.24 4.48 2.49
N PRO A 22 -14.44 4.05 1.50
CA PRO A 22 -12.99 4.17 1.59
C PRO A 22 -12.58 5.64 1.62
N THR A 23 -11.57 5.95 2.44
CA THR A 23 -11.08 7.32 2.64
C THR A 23 -9.56 7.34 2.53
N GLY A 24 -8.99 8.47 2.14
CA GLY A 24 -7.58 8.73 2.41
C GLY A 24 -7.33 8.91 3.91
N VAL A 25 -6.06 8.86 4.32
CA VAL A 25 -5.66 9.17 5.70
C VAL A 25 -4.90 10.49 5.74
N ALA A 26 -5.30 11.38 6.64
CA ALA A 26 -4.64 12.66 6.86
C ALA A 26 -4.10 12.76 8.30
N VAL A 27 -3.02 13.52 8.48
CA VAL A 27 -2.63 14.06 9.79
C VAL A 27 -2.90 15.55 9.79
N LEU A 28 -3.77 15.98 10.70
CA LEU A 28 -4.04 17.40 10.95
C LEU A 28 -3.02 17.89 11.95
N THR A 29 -2.43 19.05 11.67
CA THR A 29 -1.41 19.66 12.52
C THR A 29 -1.73 21.12 12.77
N THR A 30 -1.37 21.60 13.95
CA THR A 30 -1.46 23.02 14.35
C THR A 30 -0.42 23.28 15.44
N VAL A 31 -0.42 24.48 16.00
CA VAL A 31 0.37 24.86 17.17
C VAL A 31 -0.55 25.27 18.30
N SER A 32 -0.21 24.88 19.54
CA SER A 32 -0.92 25.34 20.73
C SER A 32 -0.65 26.83 20.99
N GLU A 33 -1.37 27.43 21.93
CA GLU A 33 -1.12 28.83 22.38
C GLU A 33 0.32 29.04 22.88
N GLN A 34 0.96 27.98 23.39
CA GLN A 34 2.35 27.97 23.86
C GLN A 34 3.36 27.71 22.72
N GLY A 35 2.90 27.62 21.47
CA GLY A 35 3.75 27.33 20.30
C GLY A 35 4.17 25.86 20.17
N VAL A 36 3.54 24.95 20.91
CA VAL A 36 3.89 23.52 20.86
C VAL A 36 3.16 22.84 19.68
N PRO A 37 3.85 22.06 18.84
CA PRO A 37 3.22 21.27 17.79
C PRO A 37 2.14 20.32 18.32
N VAL A 38 0.95 20.35 17.72
CA VAL A 38 -0.16 19.46 18.01
C VAL A 38 -0.61 18.79 16.73
N GLY A 39 -0.90 17.48 16.77
CA GLY A 39 -1.46 16.80 15.63
C GLY A 39 -2.28 15.56 15.96
N LEU A 40 -3.16 15.19 15.03
CA LEU A 40 -3.98 13.99 15.10
C LEU A 40 -4.21 13.37 13.72
N THR A 41 -4.40 12.06 13.70
CA THR A 41 -4.87 11.34 12.50
C THR A 41 -6.36 11.56 12.32
N CYS A 42 -6.78 11.73 11.08
CA CYS A 42 -8.17 11.87 10.68
C CYS A 42 -8.42 11.26 9.31
N ASN A 43 -9.60 10.72 9.11
CA ASN A 43 -10.08 10.22 7.82
C ASN A 43 -11.44 10.82 7.43
N SER A 44 -11.89 11.88 8.12
CA SER A 44 -13.12 12.62 7.80
C SER A 44 -12.90 13.85 6.90
N PHE A 45 -11.70 13.96 6.33
CA PHE A 45 -11.36 15.02 5.38
C PHE A 45 -12.22 14.91 4.11
N SER A 46 -12.70 16.06 3.61
CA SER A 46 -13.36 16.18 2.31
C SER A 46 -13.11 17.56 1.68
N SER A 47 -13.00 17.62 0.36
CA SER A 47 -13.13 18.87 -0.39
C SER A 47 -14.57 19.39 -0.34
N VAL A 48 -14.75 20.71 -0.32
CA VAL A 48 -16.08 21.35 -0.20
C VAL A 48 -16.33 22.32 -1.35
N SER A 49 -15.38 23.21 -1.65
CA SER A 49 -15.55 24.29 -2.65
C SER A 49 -14.23 24.59 -3.35
N LEU A 50 -14.32 25.07 -4.60
CA LEU A 50 -13.17 25.56 -5.37
C LEU A 50 -13.01 27.09 -5.28
N ASP A 51 -14.11 27.84 -5.18
CA ASP A 51 -14.08 29.31 -5.02
C ASP A 51 -15.14 29.78 -4.00
N PRO A 52 -14.74 30.21 -2.78
CA PRO A 52 -13.37 30.12 -2.25
C PRO A 52 -12.93 28.65 -2.08
N PRO A 53 -11.62 28.35 -2.04
CA PRO A 53 -11.12 26.99 -1.90
C PRO A 53 -11.33 26.49 -0.47
N LEU A 54 -12.34 25.65 -0.25
CA LEU A 54 -12.75 25.15 1.07
C LEU A 54 -12.62 23.64 1.18
N VAL A 55 -12.23 23.20 2.37
CA VAL A 55 -12.16 21.80 2.80
C VAL A 55 -12.82 21.64 4.16
N SER A 56 -13.28 20.43 4.49
CA SER A 56 -13.89 20.10 5.78
C SER A 56 -13.25 18.91 6.47
N TRP A 57 -13.29 18.88 7.80
CA TRP A 57 -12.94 17.71 8.61
C TRP A 57 -13.58 17.77 10.00
N GLY A 58 -13.72 16.62 10.66
CA GLY A 58 -14.33 16.48 11.98
C GLY A 58 -13.32 16.20 13.10
N LEU A 59 -13.54 16.78 14.28
CA LEU A 59 -12.76 16.56 15.49
C LEU A 59 -13.66 16.25 16.68
N ARG A 60 -13.45 15.11 17.35
CA ARG A 60 -14.17 14.78 18.59
C ARG A 60 -14.04 15.90 19.62
N LYS A 61 -15.15 16.28 20.24
CA LYS A 61 -15.17 17.35 21.26
C LYS A 61 -14.28 17.02 22.47
N GLU A 62 -14.16 15.74 22.81
CA GLU A 62 -13.37 15.25 23.94
C GLU A 62 -11.87 15.07 23.61
N SER A 63 -11.45 15.34 22.37
CA SER A 63 -10.04 15.22 21.99
C SER A 63 -9.17 16.20 22.77
N ARG A 64 -8.04 15.72 23.29
CA ARG A 64 -7.02 16.57 23.94
C ARG A 64 -6.46 17.66 23.01
N ALA A 65 -6.56 17.44 21.70
CA ALA A 65 -6.13 18.41 20.70
C ALA A 65 -7.19 19.50 20.42
N ALA A 66 -8.46 19.31 20.84
CA ALA A 66 -9.55 20.22 20.51
C ALA A 66 -9.29 21.69 20.89
N PRO A 67 -8.72 22.02 22.07
CA PRO A 67 -8.40 23.40 22.41
C PRO A 67 -7.40 24.04 21.43
N ALA A 68 -6.36 23.30 21.00
CA ALA A 68 -5.34 23.83 20.10
C ALA A 68 -5.92 24.16 18.71
N PHE A 69 -6.81 23.31 18.17
CA PHE A 69 -7.45 23.58 16.88
C PHE A 69 -8.54 24.65 16.95
N ARG A 70 -9.31 24.71 18.04
CA ARG A 70 -10.39 25.71 18.20
C ARG A 70 -9.86 27.12 18.45
N ASN A 71 -8.79 27.26 19.21
CA ASN A 71 -8.19 28.55 19.55
C ASN A 71 -7.02 28.92 18.60
N GLY A 72 -6.56 27.96 17.80
CA GLY A 72 -5.44 28.13 16.89
C GLY A 72 -5.74 29.04 15.70
N LYS A 73 -4.68 29.53 15.06
CA LYS A 73 -4.75 30.45 13.91
C LYS A 73 -5.04 29.75 12.58
N GLY A 74 -5.19 28.43 12.59
CA GLY A 74 -5.37 27.60 11.41
C GLY A 74 -4.91 26.17 11.66
N PHE A 75 -4.79 25.41 10.57
CA PHE A 75 -4.26 24.05 10.60
C PHE A 75 -3.63 23.69 9.25
N ALA A 76 -2.69 22.75 9.26
CA ALA A 76 -2.25 22.07 8.06
C ALA A 76 -2.88 20.66 7.98
N ILE A 77 -3.19 20.23 6.78
CA ILE A 77 -3.72 18.91 6.44
C ILE A 77 -2.65 18.18 5.65
N ASN A 78 -2.14 17.08 6.19
CA ASN A 78 -1.07 16.30 5.58
C ASN A 78 -1.64 14.95 5.10
N ILE A 79 -1.94 14.83 3.81
CA ILE A 79 -2.46 13.60 3.21
C ILE A 79 -1.34 12.58 3.12
N LEU A 80 -1.43 11.51 3.90
CA LEU A 80 -0.35 10.53 4.03
C LEU A 80 -0.19 9.69 2.77
N SER A 81 1.06 9.39 2.42
CA SER A 81 1.40 8.41 1.39
C SER A 81 1.46 6.98 1.98
N GLY A 82 1.44 5.96 1.12
CA GLY A 82 1.48 4.54 1.51
C GLY A 82 2.56 4.19 2.56
N PRO A 83 3.83 4.61 2.37
CA PRO A 83 4.90 4.35 3.34
C PRO A 83 4.70 4.98 4.73
N GLN A 84 3.78 5.96 4.86
CA GLN A 84 3.56 6.72 6.09
C GLN A 84 2.51 6.09 7.02
N GLN A 85 2.15 4.82 6.86
CA GLN A 85 1.24 4.10 7.77
C GLN A 85 1.65 4.22 9.25
N GLY A 86 2.95 4.21 9.54
CA GLY A 86 3.48 4.41 10.90
C GLY A 86 3.11 5.76 11.51
N LEU A 87 3.05 6.83 10.69
CA LEU A 87 2.61 8.15 11.15
C LEU A 87 1.13 8.15 11.50
N SER A 88 0.29 7.50 10.69
CA SER A 88 -1.15 7.38 10.99
C SER A 88 -1.40 6.76 12.37
N GLY A 89 -0.75 5.63 12.69
CA GLY A 89 -0.90 4.99 14.00
C GLY A 89 -0.38 5.86 15.15
N ARG A 90 0.78 6.51 14.94
CA ARG A 90 1.40 7.42 15.91
C ARG A 90 0.50 8.61 16.25
N PHE A 91 -0.05 9.28 15.24
CA PHE A 91 -0.89 10.47 15.44
C PHE A 91 -2.32 10.13 15.90
N ALA A 92 -2.78 8.87 15.73
CA ALA A 92 -4.02 8.37 16.30
C ALA A 92 -3.89 7.98 17.78
N SER A 93 -2.69 7.60 18.24
CA SER A 93 -2.49 7.10 19.60
C SER A 93 -2.61 8.20 20.66
N SER A 94 -3.29 7.90 21.76
CA SER A 94 -3.32 8.73 22.97
C SER A 94 -2.21 8.42 23.97
N SER A 95 -1.46 7.33 23.78
CA SER A 95 -0.38 6.91 24.69
C SER A 95 0.96 7.58 24.40
N ILE A 96 1.14 8.11 23.19
CA ILE A 96 2.36 8.80 22.78
C ILE A 96 2.25 10.27 23.23
N ALA A 97 3.12 10.67 24.16
CA ALA A 97 3.16 12.03 24.69
C ALA A 97 3.68 13.04 23.65
N ASP A 98 4.86 12.76 23.08
CA ASP A 98 5.44 13.56 22.01
C ASP A 98 5.30 12.84 20.66
N LYS A 99 4.25 13.22 19.91
CA LYS A 99 3.97 12.65 18.60
C LYS A 99 4.95 13.11 17.52
N PHE A 100 5.59 14.26 17.70
CA PHE A 100 6.47 14.85 16.68
C PHE A 100 7.94 14.43 16.84
N ASN A 101 8.33 13.86 17.97
CA ASN A 101 9.69 13.34 18.15
C ASN A 101 10.08 12.33 17.04
N GLY A 102 11.14 12.66 16.28
CA GLY A 102 11.64 11.86 15.17
C GLY A 102 10.80 11.90 13.90
N VAL A 103 9.80 12.79 13.81
CA VAL A 103 9.01 13.01 12.60
C VAL A 103 9.64 14.18 11.83
N ALA A 104 9.89 13.99 10.53
CA ALA A 104 10.34 15.06 9.65
C ALA A 104 9.18 15.99 9.29
N TRP A 105 9.32 17.28 9.62
CA TRP A 105 8.36 18.33 9.31
C TRP A 105 9.05 19.68 9.24
N GLU A 106 8.40 20.63 8.56
CA GLU A 106 8.85 22.01 8.45
C GLU A 106 7.74 22.98 8.89
N ALA A 107 8.13 24.18 9.33
CA ALA A 107 7.19 25.19 9.77
C ALA A 107 6.53 25.86 8.56
N GLY A 108 5.23 25.62 8.39
CA GLY A 108 4.40 26.31 7.43
C GLY A 108 3.87 27.66 7.93
N LEU A 109 2.78 28.12 7.33
CA LEU A 109 2.01 29.27 7.73
C LEU A 109 1.73 29.24 9.23
N ASN A 110 1.95 30.37 9.90
CA ASN A 110 1.77 30.52 11.34
C ASN A 110 2.56 29.50 12.20
N GLY A 111 3.62 28.89 11.67
CA GLY A 111 4.45 27.91 12.37
C GLY A 111 3.83 26.51 12.44
N MET A 112 2.77 26.24 11.69
CA MET A 112 2.07 24.96 11.70
C MET A 112 2.96 23.86 11.10
N PRO A 113 3.05 22.67 11.71
CA PRO A 113 3.88 21.60 11.16
C PRO A 113 3.37 21.08 9.81
N VAL A 114 4.17 21.13 8.77
CA VAL A 114 3.91 20.48 7.47
C VAL A 114 4.81 19.26 7.36
N LEU A 115 4.21 18.07 7.25
CA LEU A 115 4.94 16.80 7.27
C LEU A 115 5.59 16.52 5.90
N SER A 116 6.82 16.03 5.91
CA SER A 116 7.54 15.67 4.69
C SER A 116 6.99 14.37 4.07
N HIS A 117 7.15 14.20 2.75
CA HIS A 117 6.81 12.99 1.98
C HIS A 117 5.32 12.60 1.97
N CYS A 118 4.43 13.54 2.28
CA CYS A 118 3.00 13.38 2.07
C CYS A 118 2.64 13.36 0.58
N ALA A 119 1.48 12.78 0.26
CA ALA A 119 0.94 12.81 -1.10
C ALA A 119 0.43 14.21 -1.46
N ALA A 120 -0.13 14.91 -0.48
CA ALA A 120 -0.49 16.32 -0.59
C ALA A 120 -0.47 17.00 0.78
N THR A 121 -0.25 18.30 0.80
CA THR A 121 -0.35 19.14 1.99
C THR A 121 -1.24 20.35 1.70
N PHE A 122 -2.05 20.75 2.67
CA PHE A 122 -2.90 21.95 2.58
C PHE A 122 -2.74 22.78 3.84
N GLU A 123 -2.31 24.02 3.69
CA GLU A 123 -2.19 24.98 4.77
C GLU A 123 -3.44 25.87 4.78
N CYS A 124 -4.19 25.83 5.89
CA CYS A 124 -5.53 26.41 5.96
C CYS A 124 -5.64 27.44 7.09
N THR A 125 -6.42 28.49 6.84
CA THR A 125 -7.03 29.29 7.91
C THR A 125 -8.41 28.73 8.26
N THR A 126 -8.82 28.85 9.51
CA THR A 126 -10.17 28.41 9.93
C THR A 126 -11.21 29.36 9.35
N PHE A 127 -12.05 28.85 8.45
CA PHE A 127 -13.15 29.60 7.83
C PHE A 127 -14.38 29.60 8.74
N ALA A 128 -14.76 28.43 9.26
CA ALA A 128 -15.85 28.28 10.22
C ALA A 128 -15.68 27.01 11.06
N VAL A 129 -16.33 26.99 12.24
CA VAL A 129 -16.43 25.80 13.09
C VAL A 129 -17.88 25.62 13.49
N HIS A 130 -18.45 24.46 13.16
CA HIS A 130 -19.84 24.13 13.46
C HIS A 130 -19.93 23.04 14.53
N ASP A 131 -20.94 23.14 15.39
CA ASP A 131 -21.33 22.06 16.29
C ASP A 131 -22.01 20.95 15.49
N ALA A 132 -21.49 19.73 15.56
CA ALA A 132 -21.96 18.59 14.79
C ALA A 132 -22.01 17.31 15.66
N GLY A 133 -22.88 17.30 16.67
CA GLY A 133 -23.08 16.14 17.53
C GLY A 133 -21.91 15.95 18.51
N ASP A 134 -21.22 14.79 18.45
CA ASP A 134 -20.03 14.52 19.27
C ASP A 134 -18.73 15.08 18.63
N HIS A 135 -18.83 15.78 17.50
CA HIS A 135 -17.70 16.40 16.81
C HIS A 135 -17.89 17.91 16.62
N TRP A 136 -16.77 18.61 16.49
CA TRP A 136 -16.66 19.90 15.81
C TRP A 136 -16.41 19.63 14.32
N LEU A 137 -17.17 20.29 13.45
CA LEU A 137 -16.92 20.30 12.01
C LEU A 137 -16.17 21.58 11.65
N PHE A 138 -14.92 21.44 11.24
CA PHE A 138 -14.10 22.55 10.76
C PHE A 138 -14.28 22.72 9.26
N LEU A 139 -14.47 23.97 8.84
CA LEU A 139 -14.25 24.42 7.47
C LEU A 139 -12.95 25.21 7.43
N GLY A 140 -12.02 24.79 6.57
CA GLY A 140 -10.75 25.46 6.33
C GLY A 140 -10.75 26.11 4.96
N GLN A 141 -10.28 27.35 4.88
CA GLN A 141 -9.96 27.99 3.61
C GLN A 141 -8.48 27.75 3.30
N VAL A 142 -8.22 27.08 2.18
CA VAL A 142 -6.88 26.74 1.74
C VAL A 142 -6.16 28.00 1.31
N GLN A 143 -4.99 28.26 1.91
CA GLN A 143 -4.13 29.39 1.60
C GLN A 143 -2.93 28.99 0.73
N ARG A 144 -2.39 27.79 0.99
CA ARG A 144 -1.30 27.17 0.22
C ARG A 144 -1.52 25.66 0.17
N PHE A 145 -1.11 25.03 -0.92
CA PHE A 145 -1.10 23.58 -1.04
C PHE A 145 0.08 23.10 -1.90
N GLU A 146 0.51 21.87 -1.66
CA GLU A 146 1.49 21.17 -2.47
C GLU A 146 1.02 19.73 -2.68
N HIS A 147 1.46 19.10 -3.77
CA HIS A 147 1.16 17.69 -4.04
C HIS A 147 2.32 17.02 -4.78
N GLU A 148 2.46 15.72 -4.57
CA GLU A 148 3.46 14.88 -5.27
C GLU A 148 2.73 13.73 -5.95
N ILE A 149 2.62 13.80 -7.29
CA ILE A 149 1.83 12.83 -8.09
C ILE A 149 2.40 11.41 -7.97
N SER A 150 3.71 11.29 -7.78
CA SER A 150 4.38 9.98 -7.64
C SER A 150 4.08 9.29 -6.30
N HIS A 151 3.56 10.01 -5.29
CA HIS A 151 3.20 9.44 -4.00
C HIS A 151 1.77 8.89 -4.00
N HIS A 152 1.63 7.57 -3.94
CA HIS A 152 0.33 6.94 -3.76
C HIS A 152 -0.24 7.20 -2.36
N PRO A 153 -1.50 7.65 -2.23
CA PRO A 153 -2.10 7.97 -0.92
C PRO A 153 -2.37 6.69 -0.11
N LEU A 154 -2.22 6.80 1.21
CA LEU A 154 -2.66 5.79 2.16
C LEU A 154 -4.20 5.77 2.22
N VAL A 155 -4.80 4.61 2.01
CA VAL A 155 -6.26 4.44 2.04
C VAL A 155 -6.67 3.70 3.31
N PHE A 156 -7.86 3.99 3.84
CA PHE A 156 -8.45 3.32 4.99
C PHE A 156 -9.90 2.92 4.68
N CYS A 157 -10.22 1.65 4.90
CA CYS A 157 -11.55 1.08 4.64
C CYS A 157 -11.79 -0.07 5.60
N LYS A 158 -13.03 -0.24 6.08
CA LYS A 158 -13.43 -1.35 6.98
C LYS A 158 -12.54 -1.53 8.22
N GLY A 159 -11.96 -0.45 8.74
CA GLY A 159 -11.08 -0.50 9.90
C GLY A 159 -9.63 -0.91 9.61
N ALA A 160 -9.25 -1.07 8.34
CA ALA A 160 -7.92 -1.48 7.91
C ALA A 160 -7.30 -0.46 6.95
N TYR A 161 -5.97 -0.35 6.98
CA TYR A 161 -5.23 0.37 5.93
C TYR A 161 -5.26 -0.46 4.65
N MET A 162 -5.75 0.15 3.59
CA MET A 162 -5.76 -0.38 2.25
C MET A 162 -4.61 0.27 1.47
N LEU A 163 -3.83 -0.53 0.78
CA LEU A 163 -3.33 -0.07 -0.51
C LEU A 163 -4.52 -0.19 -1.47
N LEU A 164 -4.66 0.66 -2.48
CA LEU A 164 -5.77 0.53 -3.44
C LEU A 164 -5.79 -0.88 -4.10
N SER A 165 -4.64 -1.55 -4.14
CA SER A 165 -4.46 -2.97 -4.51
C SER A 165 -4.99 -3.99 -3.47
N LYS A 166 -5.06 -3.63 -2.19
CA LYS A 166 -5.39 -4.48 -1.03
C LYS A 166 -6.90 -4.78 -0.90
N ALA A 167 -7.78 -3.86 -1.30
CA ALA A 167 -9.23 -4.04 -1.22
C ALA A 167 -9.75 -5.16 -2.13
N LEU A 168 -9.02 -5.44 -3.20
CA LEU A 168 -9.27 -6.55 -4.11
C LEU A 168 -8.77 -7.89 -3.54
N LEU A 169 -7.86 -7.86 -2.56
CA LEU A 169 -7.17 -9.05 -2.03
C LEU A 169 -7.72 -9.53 -0.68
N GLU A 170 -8.23 -8.64 0.17
CA GLU A 170 -8.61 -8.97 1.56
C GLU A 170 -10.02 -9.56 1.74
N SER A 171 -10.85 -9.67 0.70
CA SER A 171 -12.18 -10.28 0.81
C SER A 171 -12.18 -11.80 1.00
N SER A 172 -11.02 -12.43 1.11
CA SER A 172 -10.85 -13.82 0.63
C SER A 172 -9.68 -14.54 1.32
N GLN A 173 -9.68 -14.35 2.64
CA GLN A 173 -8.90 -14.97 3.71
C GLN A 173 -8.69 -16.50 3.75
N GLN A 174 -9.69 -17.28 3.36
CA GLN A 174 -9.88 -18.61 3.97
C GLN A 174 -10.49 -19.67 3.04
N SER A 175 -9.91 -19.91 1.85
CA SER A 175 -10.18 -21.17 1.13
C SER A 175 -8.95 -21.74 0.40
N PRO A 176 -8.77 -23.07 0.37
CA PRO A 176 -7.76 -23.76 -0.46
C PRO A 176 -7.90 -23.47 -1.96
N GLU A 177 -9.11 -23.14 -2.42
CA GLU A 177 -9.43 -22.80 -3.81
C GLU A 177 -8.64 -21.56 -4.28
N ARG A 178 -8.23 -20.69 -3.35
CA ARG A 178 -7.52 -19.44 -3.70
C ARG A 178 -6.02 -19.58 -3.96
N VAL A 179 -5.35 -20.63 -3.47
CA VAL A 179 -3.95 -20.90 -3.86
C VAL A 179 -3.90 -21.18 -5.36
N ALA A 180 -4.90 -21.89 -5.89
CA ALA A 180 -5.05 -22.12 -7.32
C ALA A 180 -5.35 -20.82 -8.07
N GLU A 181 -6.27 -19.97 -7.59
CA GLU A 181 -6.57 -18.67 -8.23
C GLU A 181 -5.36 -17.71 -8.25
N VAL A 182 -4.57 -17.67 -7.17
CA VAL A 182 -3.34 -16.86 -7.12
C VAL A 182 -2.30 -17.40 -8.09
N VAL A 183 -2.17 -18.72 -8.20
CA VAL A 183 -1.28 -19.38 -9.16
C VAL A 183 -1.73 -19.10 -10.59
N GLU A 184 -3.04 -19.13 -10.85
CA GLU A 184 -3.64 -18.79 -12.14
C GLU A 184 -3.39 -17.32 -12.50
N ALA A 185 -3.66 -16.39 -11.58
CA ALA A 185 -3.37 -14.96 -11.78
C ALA A 185 -1.87 -14.72 -12.03
N ARG A 186 -1.00 -15.38 -11.27
CA ARG A 186 0.45 -15.32 -11.50
C ARG A 186 0.85 -15.88 -12.85
N ARG A 187 0.17 -16.92 -13.35
CA ARG A 187 0.44 -17.50 -14.67
C ARG A 187 0.04 -16.54 -15.78
N LEU A 188 -1.15 -15.94 -15.70
CA LEU A 188 -1.64 -14.96 -16.68
C LEU A 188 -0.76 -13.71 -16.72
N ILE A 189 -0.50 -13.11 -15.56
CA ILE A 189 0.27 -11.87 -15.46
C ILE A 189 1.72 -12.12 -15.85
N HIS A 190 2.42 -13.08 -15.24
CA HIS A 190 3.81 -13.33 -15.60
C HIS A 190 3.97 -13.87 -17.02
N GLY A 191 2.99 -14.59 -17.58
CA GLY A 191 3.01 -14.97 -19.00
C GLY A 191 3.05 -13.75 -19.91
N ALA A 192 2.17 -12.76 -19.68
CA ALA A 192 2.19 -11.50 -20.43
C ALA A 192 3.50 -10.70 -20.21
N LEU A 193 4.04 -10.70 -18.99
CA LEU A 193 5.33 -10.06 -18.68
C LEU A 193 6.47 -10.72 -19.46
N LEU A 194 6.53 -12.05 -19.46
CA LEU A 194 7.55 -12.80 -20.20
C LEU A 194 7.43 -12.59 -21.71
N GLU A 195 6.22 -12.52 -22.25
CA GLU A 195 6.00 -12.22 -23.67
C GLU A 195 6.62 -10.88 -24.07
N LEU A 196 6.31 -9.82 -23.32
CA LEU A 196 6.83 -8.49 -23.61
C LEU A 196 8.33 -8.38 -23.32
N ALA A 197 8.80 -8.94 -22.20
CA ALA A 197 10.23 -8.96 -21.86
C ALA A 197 11.04 -9.73 -22.90
N CYS A 198 10.52 -10.86 -23.41
CA CYS A 198 11.12 -11.58 -24.53
C CYS A 198 11.32 -10.65 -25.74
N ARG A 199 10.42 -9.71 -26.02
CA ARG A 199 10.58 -8.80 -27.17
C ARG A 199 11.48 -7.60 -26.86
N ASN A 200 11.34 -7.04 -25.66
CA ASN A 200 11.80 -5.68 -25.38
C ASN A 200 13.02 -5.60 -24.46
N ALA A 201 13.31 -6.64 -23.68
CA ALA A 201 14.39 -6.61 -22.69
C ALA A 201 15.75 -6.33 -23.34
N THR A 202 16.59 -5.58 -22.66
CA THR A 202 17.95 -5.23 -23.08
C THR A 202 19.00 -6.08 -22.37
N GLU A 203 20.25 -5.99 -22.81
CA GLU A 203 21.38 -6.60 -22.08
C GLU A 203 21.53 -6.07 -20.65
N GLU A 204 21.13 -4.82 -20.38
CA GLU A 204 21.16 -4.26 -19.03
C GLU A 204 20.09 -4.89 -18.14
N ASP A 205 18.90 -5.13 -18.68
CA ASP A 205 17.82 -5.85 -17.99
C ASP A 205 18.24 -7.28 -17.64
N PHE A 206 18.91 -7.98 -18.57
CA PHE A 206 19.42 -9.33 -18.32
C PHE A 206 20.50 -9.36 -17.25
N LYS A 207 21.40 -8.37 -17.22
CA LYS A 207 22.39 -8.23 -16.14
C LYS A 207 21.73 -7.97 -14.78
N ALA A 208 20.69 -7.13 -14.74
CA ALA A 208 19.94 -6.86 -13.52
C ALA A 208 19.25 -8.12 -12.98
N LEU A 209 18.63 -8.91 -13.87
CA LEU A 209 18.01 -10.19 -13.53
C LEU A 209 19.03 -11.21 -13.01
N ASP A 210 20.18 -11.36 -13.68
CA ASP A 210 21.24 -12.28 -13.25
C ASP A 210 21.83 -11.87 -11.90
N ALA A 211 22.06 -10.58 -11.68
CA ALA A 211 22.52 -10.05 -10.39
C ALA A 211 21.56 -10.39 -9.24
N LYS A 212 20.24 -10.34 -9.48
CA LYS A 212 19.25 -10.77 -8.47
C LYS A 212 19.30 -12.27 -8.20
N LEU A 213 19.57 -13.11 -9.20
CA LEU A 213 19.72 -14.55 -8.99
C LEU A 213 20.95 -14.86 -8.13
N LEU A 214 22.08 -14.18 -8.37
CA LEU A 214 23.29 -14.30 -7.56
C LEU A 214 23.06 -13.85 -6.10
N GLU A 215 22.28 -12.79 -5.88
CA GLU A 215 21.87 -12.38 -4.53
C GLU A 215 21.02 -13.44 -3.82
N MET A 216 20.07 -14.06 -4.53
CA MET A 216 19.26 -15.15 -3.96
C MET A 216 20.12 -16.34 -3.52
N GLU A 217 21.12 -16.71 -4.31
CA GLU A 217 22.05 -17.80 -3.99
C GLU A 217 22.88 -17.45 -2.75
N ARG A 218 23.42 -16.23 -2.68
CA ARG A 218 24.11 -15.74 -1.49
C ARG A 218 23.21 -15.76 -0.24
N PHE A 219 21.94 -15.36 -0.35
CA PHE A 219 21.02 -15.42 0.78
C PHE A 219 20.65 -16.85 1.17
N ALA A 220 20.62 -17.79 0.22
CA ALA A 220 20.43 -19.20 0.50
C ALA A 220 21.61 -19.79 1.27
N GLU A 221 22.85 -19.51 0.83
CA GLU A 221 24.09 -19.93 1.50
C GLU A 221 24.21 -19.33 2.91
N ALA A 222 23.83 -18.07 3.06
CA ALA A 222 23.84 -17.37 4.35
C ALA A 222 22.69 -17.78 5.30
N GLY A 223 21.78 -18.66 4.88
CA GLY A 223 20.63 -19.08 5.69
C GLY A 223 19.66 -17.93 6.01
N ALA A 224 19.51 -16.97 5.09
CA ALA A 224 18.68 -15.77 5.26
C ALA A 224 17.34 -15.89 4.50
N PRO A 225 16.31 -16.53 5.09
CA PRO A 225 15.08 -16.89 4.37
C PRO A 225 14.29 -15.66 3.91
N GLN A 226 14.19 -14.61 4.73
CA GLN A 226 13.45 -13.40 4.40
C GLN A 226 14.11 -12.63 3.23
N PRO A 227 15.41 -12.28 3.27
CA PRO A 227 16.09 -11.66 2.13
C PRO A 227 16.05 -12.50 0.84
N ARG A 228 16.17 -13.82 0.94
CA ARG A 228 16.07 -14.73 -0.22
C ARG A 228 14.71 -14.66 -0.89
N VAL A 229 13.66 -14.65 -0.07
CA VAL A 229 12.27 -14.57 -0.51
C VAL A 229 11.99 -13.22 -1.18
N GLU A 230 12.44 -12.12 -0.57
CA GLU A 230 12.32 -10.77 -1.13
C GLU A 230 13.03 -10.65 -2.48
N ALA A 231 14.28 -11.12 -2.57
CA ALA A 231 15.00 -11.18 -3.84
C ALA A 231 14.22 -11.99 -4.90
N GLY A 232 13.57 -13.08 -4.48
CA GLY A 232 12.71 -13.90 -5.31
C GLY A 232 11.47 -13.19 -5.88
N VAL A 233 10.92 -12.21 -5.17
CA VAL A 233 9.83 -11.34 -5.64
C VAL A 233 10.38 -10.28 -6.59
N GLU A 234 11.51 -9.68 -6.21
CA GLU A 234 12.16 -8.63 -6.98
C GLU A 234 12.58 -9.07 -8.39
N PHE A 235 12.96 -10.34 -8.56
CA PHE A 235 13.22 -10.91 -9.88
C PHE A 235 12.05 -10.80 -10.84
N PHE A 236 10.83 -11.13 -10.41
CA PHE A 236 9.65 -11.01 -11.26
C PHE A 236 9.24 -9.55 -11.48
N ARG A 237 9.52 -8.66 -10.52
CA ARG A 237 9.38 -7.22 -10.69
C ARG A 237 10.30 -6.69 -11.79
N LEU A 238 11.56 -7.13 -11.83
CA LEU A 238 12.52 -6.77 -12.87
C LEU A 238 12.12 -7.28 -14.25
N ILE A 239 11.48 -8.46 -14.36
CA ILE A 239 10.88 -8.89 -15.63
C ILE A 239 9.84 -7.88 -16.10
N GLY A 240 9.04 -7.33 -15.18
CA GLY A 240 8.11 -6.24 -15.48
C GLY A 240 8.78 -4.97 -15.98
N VAL A 241 9.90 -4.56 -15.39
CA VAL A 241 10.71 -3.43 -15.89
C VAL A 241 11.24 -3.72 -17.29
N ALA A 242 11.76 -4.93 -17.52
CA ALA A 242 12.31 -5.37 -18.79
C ALA A 242 11.28 -5.42 -19.95
N THR A 243 9.99 -5.26 -19.65
CA THR A 243 8.96 -5.10 -20.69
C THR A 243 9.02 -3.75 -21.40
N HIS A 244 9.70 -2.75 -20.82
CA HIS A 244 9.72 -1.36 -21.31
C HIS A 244 8.32 -0.80 -21.58
N ASN A 245 7.34 -1.20 -20.76
CA ASN A 245 5.97 -0.76 -20.80
C ASN A 245 5.52 -0.40 -19.38
N GLU A 246 5.28 0.89 -19.12
CA GLU A 246 4.99 1.39 -17.78
C GLU A 246 3.71 0.79 -17.18
N ILE A 247 2.66 0.61 -17.98
CA ILE A 247 1.38 0.03 -17.51
C ILE A 247 1.59 -1.41 -17.06
N VAL A 248 2.32 -2.18 -17.85
CA VAL A 248 2.62 -3.59 -17.57
C VAL A 248 3.58 -3.71 -16.37
N ALA A 249 4.54 -2.81 -16.24
CA ALA A 249 5.41 -2.72 -15.06
C ALA A 249 4.60 -2.39 -13.77
N THR A 250 3.57 -1.54 -13.85
CA THR A 250 2.67 -1.27 -12.72
C THR A 250 1.91 -2.53 -12.28
N LEU A 251 1.48 -3.38 -13.22
CA LEU A 251 0.87 -4.67 -12.90
C LEU A 251 1.84 -5.61 -12.18
N ALA A 252 3.09 -5.67 -12.64
CA ALA A 252 4.16 -6.44 -11.99
C ALA A 252 4.44 -5.95 -10.56
N ASN A 253 4.52 -4.63 -10.36
CA ASN A 253 4.70 -4.01 -9.05
C ASN A 253 3.54 -4.34 -8.11
N SER A 254 2.31 -4.25 -8.61
CA SER A 254 1.10 -4.58 -7.83
C SER A 254 1.12 -6.03 -7.37
N LEU A 255 1.47 -6.96 -8.26
CA LEU A 255 1.58 -8.38 -7.94
C LEU A 255 2.75 -8.66 -6.96
N ALA A 256 3.88 -7.98 -7.12
CA ALA A 256 5.01 -8.07 -6.20
C ALA A 256 4.61 -7.63 -4.78
N ASP A 257 3.85 -6.53 -4.65
CA ASP A 257 3.33 -6.07 -3.37
C ASP A 257 2.39 -7.10 -2.73
N VAL A 258 1.50 -7.73 -3.53
CA VAL A 258 0.65 -8.85 -3.07
C VAL A 258 1.50 -9.99 -2.53
N MET A 259 2.58 -10.34 -3.24
CA MET A 259 3.46 -11.42 -2.80
C MET A 259 4.14 -11.06 -1.48
N ARG A 260 4.79 -9.89 -1.36
CA ARG A 260 5.50 -9.47 -0.13
C ARG A 260 4.63 -9.55 1.12
N GLN A 261 3.35 -9.21 1.01
CA GLN A 261 2.42 -9.22 2.15
C GLN A 261 1.97 -10.63 2.55
N ASN A 262 2.03 -11.61 1.64
CA ASN A 262 1.72 -13.01 1.91
C ASN A 262 2.96 -13.85 2.31
N LEU A 263 4.16 -13.25 2.33
CA LEU A 263 5.42 -13.96 2.59
C LEU A 263 5.72 -14.23 4.07
N THR A 264 4.81 -13.84 4.97
CA THR A 264 4.95 -14.05 6.42
C THR A 264 5.04 -15.54 6.80
N ASP A 265 4.42 -16.44 6.02
CA ASP A 265 4.44 -17.88 6.26
C ASP A 265 5.49 -18.64 5.42
N ALA A 266 5.90 -18.09 4.28
CA ALA A 266 6.85 -18.74 3.35
C ALA A 266 8.29 -18.77 3.88
N ALA A 267 8.67 -17.80 4.71
CA ALA A 267 9.99 -17.74 5.34
C ALA A 267 10.18 -18.77 6.47
N ALA A 268 9.08 -19.36 6.99
CA ALA A 268 9.11 -20.44 7.96
C ALA A 268 9.34 -21.82 7.33
N SER A 269 9.25 -21.92 5.99
CA SER A 269 9.47 -23.18 5.25
C SER A 269 10.93 -23.34 4.81
N PRO A 270 11.47 -24.58 4.78
CA PRO A 270 12.82 -24.83 4.31
C PRO A 270 13.01 -24.36 2.86
N PRO A 271 14.23 -23.92 2.49
CA PRO A 271 14.52 -23.46 1.14
C PRO A 271 14.23 -24.57 0.12
N ARG A 272 13.34 -24.28 -0.83
CA ARG A 272 13.01 -25.18 -1.94
C ARG A 272 14.10 -25.07 -3.00
N SER A 273 15.00 -26.05 -3.05
CA SER A 273 16.20 -26.05 -3.88
C SER A 273 15.95 -25.87 -5.38
N GLY A 274 14.78 -26.26 -5.89
CA GLY A 274 14.42 -26.14 -7.31
C GLY A 274 14.01 -24.73 -7.79
N LEU A 275 13.73 -23.78 -6.90
CA LEU A 275 13.17 -22.48 -7.30
C LEU A 275 14.17 -21.53 -7.97
N VAL A 276 15.44 -21.57 -7.57
CA VAL A 276 16.48 -20.73 -8.20
C VAL A 276 16.88 -21.28 -9.57
N PRO A 277 17.12 -22.60 -9.75
CA PRO A 277 17.35 -23.20 -11.06
C PRO A 277 16.26 -22.86 -12.10
N LEU A 278 14.98 -22.93 -11.71
CA LEU A 278 13.88 -22.61 -12.62
C LEU A 278 13.85 -21.12 -13.03
N ARG A 279 14.26 -20.20 -12.15
CA ARG A 279 14.41 -18.79 -12.52
C ARG A 279 15.60 -18.55 -13.47
N ARG A 280 16.71 -19.26 -13.28
CA ARG A 280 17.83 -19.26 -14.24
C ARG A 280 17.38 -19.76 -15.60
N GLU A 281 16.53 -20.78 -15.64
CA GLU A 281 15.96 -21.29 -16.89
C GLU A 281 15.05 -20.24 -17.56
N ILE A 282 14.18 -19.56 -16.82
CA ILE A 282 13.37 -18.44 -17.32
C ILE A 282 14.28 -17.35 -17.93
N LEU A 283 15.32 -16.91 -17.20
CA LEU A 283 16.25 -15.89 -17.70
C LEU A 283 16.96 -16.34 -18.98
N LYS A 284 17.43 -17.59 -19.03
CA LYS A 284 18.06 -18.17 -20.23
C LYS A 284 17.12 -18.10 -21.44
N HIS A 285 15.85 -18.44 -21.28
CA HIS A 285 14.90 -18.41 -22.38
C HIS A 285 14.49 -16.99 -22.79
N LEU A 286 14.45 -16.04 -21.84
CA LEU A 286 14.31 -14.62 -22.16
C LEU A 286 15.49 -14.11 -23.02
N GLN A 287 16.73 -14.48 -22.68
CA GLN A 287 17.93 -14.14 -23.45
C GLN A 287 17.92 -14.74 -24.86
N LEU A 288 17.43 -15.98 -24.98
CA LEU A 288 17.26 -16.67 -26.26
C LEU A 288 16.03 -16.19 -27.05
N ARG A 289 15.23 -15.28 -26.47
CA ARG A 289 13.96 -14.80 -27.06
C ARG A 289 12.95 -15.92 -27.30
N ASP A 290 13.06 -17.01 -26.54
CA ASP A 290 12.19 -18.19 -26.62
C ASP A 290 11.06 -18.07 -25.60
N ARG A 291 9.98 -17.40 -26.03
CA ARG A 291 8.77 -17.21 -25.22
C ARG A 291 8.20 -18.53 -24.72
N ALA A 292 8.10 -19.54 -25.58
CA ALA A 292 7.41 -20.79 -25.24
C ALA A 292 8.15 -21.53 -24.12
N ALA A 293 9.47 -21.62 -24.23
CA ALA A 293 10.27 -22.27 -23.19
C ALA A 293 10.35 -21.45 -21.90
N ALA A 294 10.32 -20.11 -21.97
CA ALA A 294 10.21 -19.26 -20.78
C ALA A 294 8.88 -19.46 -20.03
N GLU A 295 7.76 -19.56 -20.77
CA GLU A 295 6.44 -19.84 -20.20
C GLU A 295 6.36 -21.25 -19.60
N GLU A 296 7.01 -22.24 -20.21
CA GLU A 296 7.10 -23.61 -19.68
C GLU A 296 7.87 -23.64 -18.35
N ALA A 297 9.02 -22.98 -18.29
CA ALA A 297 9.83 -22.85 -17.08
C ALA A 297 9.06 -22.11 -15.96
N LEU A 298 8.28 -21.08 -16.30
CA LEU A 298 7.37 -20.41 -15.36
C LEU A 298 6.29 -21.36 -14.83
N GLY A 299 5.69 -22.18 -15.70
CA GLY A 299 4.71 -23.18 -15.30
C GLY A 299 5.28 -24.16 -14.27
N ARG A 300 6.50 -24.66 -14.51
CA ARG A 300 7.21 -25.52 -13.56
C ARG A 300 7.51 -24.82 -12.24
N TYR A 301 7.93 -23.55 -12.30
CA TYR A 301 8.19 -22.74 -11.13
C TYR A 301 6.93 -22.56 -10.26
N LEU A 302 5.78 -22.28 -10.86
CA LEU A 302 4.52 -22.11 -10.14
C LEU A 302 4.02 -23.43 -9.54
N ALA A 303 4.16 -24.55 -10.24
CA ALA A 303 3.79 -25.86 -9.71
C ALA A 303 4.59 -26.22 -8.44
N LEU A 304 5.91 -25.96 -8.44
CA LEU A 304 6.78 -26.16 -7.27
C LEU A 304 6.43 -25.25 -6.08
N LEU A 305 5.71 -24.15 -6.33
CA LEU A 305 5.22 -23.27 -5.27
C LEU A 305 3.97 -23.85 -4.56
N VAL A 306 3.16 -24.64 -5.25
CA VAL A 306 1.94 -25.27 -4.71
C VAL A 306 2.26 -26.62 -4.06
N GLU A 307 3.05 -27.46 -4.74
CA GLU A 307 3.36 -28.81 -4.27
C GLU A 307 4.87 -28.98 -4.06
N PRO A 308 5.37 -28.82 -2.83
CA PRO A 308 6.81 -28.78 -2.55
C PRO A 308 7.54 -30.11 -2.79
N ASN A 309 6.82 -31.21 -3.05
CA ASN A 309 7.37 -32.55 -3.27
C ASN A 309 7.32 -33.03 -4.74
N ILE A 310 6.81 -32.23 -5.68
CA ILE A 310 6.83 -32.61 -7.11
C ILE A 310 8.26 -32.45 -7.66
N GLN A 311 8.82 -33.51 -8.26
CA GLN A 311 10.07 -33.40 -9.01
C GLN A 311 9.85 -32.60 -10.30
N PRO A 312 10.80 -31.75 -10.76
CA PRO A 312 10.63 -30.93 -11.97
C PRO A 312 10.24 -31.72 -13.23
N THR A 313 10.58 -33.01 -13.28
CA THR A 313 10.28 -33.96 -14.37
C THR A 313 8.84 -34.49 -14.37
N GLN A 314 8.05 -34.22 -13.33
CA GLN A 314 6.69 -34.73 -13.14
C GLN A 314 5.60 -33.65 -13.34
N ILE A 315 5.99 -32.44 -13.75
CA ILE A 315 5.06 -31.32 -13.94
C ILE A 315 4.42 -31.45 -15.32
N PRO A 316 3.09 -31.60 -15.44
CA PRO A 316 2.42 -31.79 -16.72
C PRO A 316 2.60 -30.55 -17.62
N ALA A 317 2.80 -30.78 -18.92
CA ALA A 317 2.87 -29.72 -19.92
C ALA A 317 1.54 -28.95 -20.00
N SER A 318 1.64 -27.65 -20.32
CA SER A 318 0.51 -26.73 -20.41
C SER A 318 -0.58 -27.23 -21.39
N PRO A 319 -1.88 -27.23 -21.01
CA PRO A 319 -2.97 -27.58 -21.93
C PRO A 319 -3.30 -26.47 -22.96
N LEU A 320 -2.61 -25.33 -22.93
CA LEU A 320 -2.83 -24.20 -23.85
C LEU A 320 -1.99 -24.28 -25.14
N ALA A 321 -1.45 -25.45 -25.49
CA ALA A 321 -0.90 -25.71 -26.82
C ALA A 321 -1.96 -26.38 -27.71
N ALA A 322 -2.95 -25.58 -28.13
CA ALA A 322 -3.85 -25.88 -29.25
C ALA A 322 -4.22 -24.57 -29.96
#